data_AF-A0A9N9G7C2-F1
#
_entry.id   AF-A0A9N9G7C2-F1
#
_cell.length_a   1.000
_cell.length_b   1.000
_cell.length_c   1.000
_cell.angle_alpha   90.00
_cell.angle_beta   90.00
_cell.angle_gamma   90.00
#
_symmetry.space_group_name_H-M   'P 1'
#
loop_
_entity.id
_entity.type
_entity.pdbx_description
1 polymer ?
#
loop_
_entity_poly.entity_id
_entity_poly.type
_entity_poly.pdbx_seq_one_letter_code
_entity_poly.pdbx_strand_id
1 'polypeptide(L)'
;MEYEYYHQQFLIEKPCLATQIPPEIFISICKDLPPTDLLSLARVCKKFYGYLCSTNSLTTQEIWRNSRMTFLPFVQLPPPEGMTELQYVKLVSERGCQFCGKSRIRKIYWPFLVRSCKKCLEERTIR
;
A
#
# COMPACT_ATOMS: atom_id res chain seq x y z
N MET A 1 -3.38 46.25 -3.91
CA MET A 1 -2.21 46.09 -3.02
C MET A 1 -2.55 45.41 -1.69
N GLU A 2 -3.44 45.92 -0.82
CA GLU A 2 -3.77 45.22 0.45
C GLU A 2 -4.56 43.91 0.22
N TYR A 3 -5.49 43.90 -0.74
CA TYR A 3 -6.29 42.71 -1.06
C TYR A 3 -5.47 41.52 -1.61
N GLU A 4 -4.43 41.81 -2.39
CA GLU A 4 -3.52 40.80 -2.93
C GLU A 4 -2.62 40.22 -1.83
N TYR A 5 -2.21 41.06 -0.86
CA TYR A 5 -1.42 40.62 0.29
C TYR A 5 -2.21 39.66 1.20
N TYR A 6 -3.47 39.96 1.52
CA TYR A 6 -4.34 39.06 2.30
C TYR A 6 -4.69 37.76 1.54
N HIS A 7 -4.88 37.82 0.22
CA HIS A 7 -5.08 36.63 -0.60
C HIS A 7 -3.84 35.73 -0.65
N GLN A 8 -2.65 36.33 -0.70
CA GLN A 8 -1.39 35.60 -0.71
C GLN A 8 -1.08 34.97 0.66
N GLN A 9 -1.56 35.57 1.75
CA GLN A 9 -1.45 35.01 3.11
C GLN A 9 -2.43 33.86 3.38
N PHE A 10 -3.59 33.83 2.71
CA PHE A 10 -4.61 32.78 2.87
C PHE A 10 -4.37 31.52 2.03
N LEU A 11 -3.48 31.56 1.03
CA LEU A 11 -3.17 30.43 0.14
C LEU A 11 -1.91 29.64 0.52
N ILE A 12 -1.25 29.99 1.62
CA ILE A 12 -0.17 29.17 2.17
C ILE A 12 -0.82 28.03 2.94
N GLU A 13 -1.17 26.95 2.23
CA GLU A 13 -1.51 25.69 2.87
C GLU A 13 -0.38 25.35 3.85
N LYS A 14 -0.68 25.41 5.15
CA LYS A 14 0.29 25.02 6.18
C LYS A 14 0.71 23.58 5.86
N PRO A 15 2.00 23.34 5.57
CA PRO A 15 2.46 22.01 5.22
C PRO A 15 2.14 21.07 6.39
N CYS A 16 1.58 19.90 6.07
CA CYS A 16 1.32 18.88 7.08
C CYS A 16 2.64 18.51 7.77
N LEU A 17 2.70 18.66 9.09
CA LEU A 17 3.89 18.37 9.89
C LEU A 17 4.45 16.96 9.61
N ALA A 18 3.57 15.97 9.44
CA ALA A 18 3.97 14.60 9.13
C ALA A 18 4.72 14.48 7.79
N THR A 19 4.46 15.38 6.84
CA THR A 19 5.16 15.43 5.56
C THR A 19 6.49 16.18 5.64
N GLN A 20 6.80 16.85 6.75
CA GLN A 20 8.08 17.54 6.97
C GLN A 20 9.12 16.62 7.62
N ILE A 21 8.72 15.44 8.10
CA ILE A 21 9.63 14.45 8.67
C ILE A 21 10.64 14.01 7.59
N PRO A 22 11.95 13.90 7.93
CA PRO A 22 12.95 13.36 7.02
C PRO A 22 12.58 11.96 6.52
N PRO A 23 12.85 11.62 5.24
CA PRO A 23 12.50 10.33 4.67
C PRO A 23 13.00 9.13 5.49
N GLU A 24 14.20 9.24 6.06
CA GLU A 24 14.87 8.18 6.81
C GLU A 24 14.12 7.87 8.11
N ILE A 25 13.68 8.91 8.82
CA ILE A 25 12.88 8.78 10.05
C ILE A 25 11.50 8.19 9.72
N PHE A 26 10.87 8.66 8.64
CA PHE A 26 9.62 8.08 8.16
C PHE A 26 9.75 6.59 7.83
N ILE A 27 10.82 6.20 7.14
CA ILE A 27 11.14 4.80 6.83
C ILE A 27 11.36 4.00 8.11
N SER A 28 12.07 4.56 9.10
CA SER A 28 12.28 3.91 10.40
C SER A 28 10.95 3.60 11.09
N ILE A 29 10.01 4.55 11.11
CA ILE A 29 8.66 4.33 11.67
C ILE A 29 7.96 3.21 10.91
N CYS A 30 8.04 3.21 9.57
CA CYS A 30 7.34 2.23 8.73
C CYS A 30 7.80 0.78 8.93
N LYS A 31 9.05 0.55 9.37
CA LYS A 31 9.57 -0.81 9.58
C LYS A 31 8.83 -1.59 10.67
N ASP A 32 8.23 -0.88 11.63
CA ASP A 32 7.55 -1.45 12.79
C ASP A 32 6.02 -1.38 12.70
N LEU A 33 5.48 -1.11 11.52
CA LEU A 33 4.03 -1.03 11.30
C LEU A 33 3.46 -2.30 10.67
N PRO A 34 2.24 -2.70 11.04
CA PRO A 34 1.55 -3.80 10.38
C PRO A 34 1.15 -3.42 8.94
N PRO A 35 0.96 -4.41 8.07
CA PRO A 35 0.61 -4.18 6.67
C PRO A 35 -0.59 -3.26 6.43
N THR A 36 -1.63 -3.38 7.26
CA THR A 36 -2.84 -2.56 7.15
C THR A 36 -2.59 -1.09 7.36
N ASP A 37 -1.65 -0.75 8.24
CA ASP A 37 -1.34 0.63 8.59
C ASP A 37 -0.44 1.24 7.53
N LEU A 38 0.53 0.48 7.01
CA LEU A 38 1.33 0.90 5.85
C LEU A 38 0.46 1.14 4.62
N LEU A 39 -0.50 0.26 4.34
CA LEU A 39 -1.45 0.45 3.23
C LEU A 39 -2.33 1.69 3.45
N SER A 40 -2.70 1.99 4.69
CA SER A 40 -3.46 3.19 5.02
C SER A 40 -2.59 4.44 4.86
N LEU A 41 -1.36 4.44 5.36
CA LEU A 41 -0.38 5.52 5.21
C LEU A 41 -0.09 5.85 3.75
N ALA A 42 0.05 4.82 2.91
CA ALA A 42 0.26 4.99 1.48
C ALA A 42 -0.89 5.74 0.78
N ARG A 43 -2.08 5.83 1.40
CA ARG A 43 -3.27 6.51 0.86
C ARG A 43 -3.47 7.92 1.42
N VAL A 44 -2.66 8.34 2.41
CA VAL A 44 -2.79 9.64 3.07
C VAL A 44 -2.37 10.79 2.16
N CYS A 45 -1.19 10.70 1.54
CA CYS A 45 -0.68 11.75 0.66
C CYS A 45 0.27 11.22 -0.41
N LYS A 46 0.52 12.02 -1.46
CA LYS A 46 1.42 11.68 -2.56
C LYS A 46 2.86 11.39 -2.11
N LYS A 47 3.35 12.09 -1.08
CA LYS A 47 4.71 11.90 -0.54
C LYS A 47 4.87 10.51 0.08
N PHE A 48 3.94 10.11 0.95
CA PHE A 48 3.95 8.78 1.57
C PHE A 48 3.72 7.67 0.55
N TYR A 49 2.83 7.90 -0.42
CA TYR A 49 2.67 6.99 -1.55
C TYR A 49 4.00 6.78 -2.30
N GLY A 50 4.74 7.85 -2.58
CA GLY A 50 6.05 7.76 -3.24
C GLY A 50 7.05 6.91 -2.47
N TYR A 51 7.06 6.98 -1.13
CA TYR A 51 7.96 6.17 -0.29
C TYR A 51 7.51 4.70 -0.19
N LEU A 52 6.22 4.45 -0.04
CA LEU A 52 5.68 3.12 0.25
C LEU A 52 5.32 2.31 -1.00
N CYS A 53 5.16 2.94 -2.17
CA CYS A 53 4.72 2.28 -3.40
C CYS A 53 5.76 2.28 -4.52
N SER A 54 7.01 2.69 -4.26
CA SER A 54 8.10 2.61 -5.24
C SER A 54 8.55 1.16 -5.42
N THR A 55 8.06 0.49 -6.45
CA THR A 55 8.27 -0.96 -6.65
C THR A 55 9.73 -1.34 -6.91
N ASN A 56 10.53 -0.42 -7.48
CA ASN A 56 11.95 -0.67 -7.81
C ASN A 56 12.90 -0.33 -6.66
N SER A 57 12.39 0.22 -5.55
CA SER A 57 13.19 0.59 -4.39
C SER A 57 13.42 -0.60 -3.47
N LEU A 58 14.70 -0.97 -3.26
CA LEU A 58 15.09 -2.02 -2.31
C LEU A 58 14.54 -1.73 -0.90
N THR A 59 14.67 -0.48 -0.44
CA THR A 59 14.17 -0.04 0.87
C THR A 59 12.67 -0.23 1.01
N THR A 60 11.90 0.04 -0.05
CA THR A 60 10.45 -0.16 -0.05
C THR A 60 10.12 -1.65 0.05
N GLN A 61 10.82 -2.51 -0.70
CA GLN A 61 10.64 -3.97 -0.59
C GLN A 61 10.98 -4.48 0.82
N GLU A 62 12.05 -3.97 1.45
CA GLU A 62 12.43 -4.33 2.81
C GLU A 62 11.38 -3.93 3.85
N ILE A 63 10.78 -2.73 3.74
CA ILE A 63 9.69 -2.31 4.63
C ILE A 63 8.54 -3.31 4.58
N TRP A 64 8.08 -3.66 3.38
CA TRP A 64 6.97 -4.60 3.21
C TRP A 64 7.32 -6.02 3.64
N ARG A 65 8.55 -6.48 3.34
CA ARG A 65 9.06 -7.77 3.80
C ARG A 65 9.09 -7.84 5.32
N ASN A 66 9.67 -6.85 6.00
CA ASN A 66 9.77 -6.83 7.46
C ASN A 66 8.38 -6.81 8.08
N SER A 67 7.49 -5.94 7.59
CA SER A 67 6.11 -5.86 8.04
C SER A 67 5.38 -7.22 7.87
N ARG A 68 5.55 -7.89 6.72
CA ARG A 68 4.98 -9.22 6.47
C ARG A 68 5.52 -10.26 7.45
N MET A 69 6.84 -10.37 7.59
CA MET A 69 7.48 -11.39 8.43
C MET A 69 7.11 -11.22 9.92
N THR A 70 7.01 -9.97 10.38
CA THR A 70 6.70 -9.63 11.78
C THR A 70 5.22 -9.79 12.12
N PHE A 71 4.31 -9.31 11.26
CA PHE A 71 2.89 -9.18 11.60
C PHE A 71 1.97 -10.20 10.92
N LEU A 72 2.46 -10.97 9.94
CA LEU A 72 1.68 -12.01 9.25
C LEU A 72 2.33 -13.39 9.50
N PRO A 73 2.12 -14.00 10.69
CA PRO A 73 2.81 -15.23 11.08
C PRO A 73 2.57 -16.42 10.12
N PHE A 74 1.46 -16.39 9.38
CA PHE A 74 1.07 -17.42 8.41
C PHE A 74 1.57 -17.16 6.98
N VAL A 75 2.29 -16.06 6.74
CA VAL A 75 2.73 -15.62 5.41
C VAL A 75 4.26 -15.45 5.40
N GLN A 76 4.97 -16.55 5.64
CA GLN A 76 6.44 -16.53 5.81
C GLN A 76 7.21 -16.81 4.52
N LEU A 77 6.60 -17.47 3.54
CA LEU A 77 7.23 -17.73 2.25
C LEU A 77 7.46 -16.41 1.49
N PRO A 78 8.53 -16.33 0.69
CA PRO A 78 8.74 -15.16 -0.17
C PRO A 78 7.58 -14.99 -1.18
N PRO A 79 7.41 -13.78 -1.74
CA PRO A 79 6.48 -13.57 -2.84
C PRO A 79 6.72 -14.57 -3.98
N PRO A 80 5.64 -15.07 -4.63
CA PRO A 80 5.77 -15.84 -5.86
C PRO A 80 6.55 -15.09 -6.94
N GLU A 81 7.11 -15.83 -7.90
CA GLU A 81 7.87 -15.25 -9.01
C GLU A 81 7.02 -14.19 -9.76
N GLY A 82 7.65 -13.07 -10.10
CA GLY A 82 6.99 -11.94 -10.75
C GLY A 82 6.14 -11.05 -9.84
N MET A 83 6.14 -11.29 -8.52
CA MET A 83 5.42 -10.49 -7.53
C MET A 83 6.35 -9.74 -6.58
N THR A 84 6.07 -8.46 -6.35
CA THR A 84 6.74 -7.64 -5.33
C THR A 84 6.18 -7.92 -3.93
N GLU A 85 6.93 -7.57 -2.88
CA GLU A 85 6.45 -7.67 -1.49
C GLU A 85 5.17 -6.86 -1.26
N LEU A 86 5.08 -5.65 -1.84
CA LEU A 86 3.87 -4.84 -1.79
C LEU A 86 2.66 -5.54 -2.42
N GLN A 87 2.82 -6.12 -3.61
CA GLN A 87 1.74 -6.85 -4.27
C GLN A 87 1.32 -8.08 -3.46
N TYR A 88 2.29 -8.79 -2.89
CA TYR A 88 2.03 -9.96 -2.07
C TYR A 88 1.26 -9.60 -0.80
N VAL A 89 1.72 -8.58 -0.09
CA VAL A 89 1.05 -8.02 1.09
C VAL A 89 -0.36 -7.54 0.74
N LYS A 90 -0.55 -6.80 -0.36
CA LYS A 90 -1.90 -6.38 -0.81
C LYS A 90 -2.82 -7.56 -1.07
N LEU A 91 -2.29 -8.61 -1.72
CA LEU A 91 -3.06 -9.80 -2.06
C LEU A 91 -3.59 -10.51 -0.80
N VAL A 92 -2.76 -10.64 0.23
CA VAL A 92 -3.10 -11.34 1.49
C VAL A 92 -3.85 -10.47 2.50
N SER A 93 -3.54 -9.17 2.60
CA SER A 93 -4.05 -8.31 3.67
C SER A 93 -5.34 -7.57 3.29
N GLU A 94 -5.48 -7.14 2.04
CA GLU A 94 -6.68 -6.40 1.63
C GLU A 94 -7.90 -7.33 1.46
N ARG A 95 -9.07 -6.72 1.32
CA ARG A 95 -10.34 -7.42 1.10
C ARG A 95 -11.00 -6.92 -0.16
N GLY A 96 -11.77 -7.79 -0.78
CA GLY A 96 -12.60 -7.47 -1.94
C GLY A 96 -12.05 -8.02 -3.24
N CYS A 97 -12.95 -8.19 -4.22
CA CYS A 97 -12.59 -8.67 -5.55
C CYS A 97 -11.72 -7.63 -6.26
N GLN A 98 -10.56 -8.02 -6.78
CA GLN A 98 -9.69 -7.12 -7.54
C GLN A 98 -10.27 -6.69 -8.89
N PHE A 99 -11.29 -7.38 -9.39
CA PHE A 99 -11.94 -7.05 -10.67
C PHE A 99 -13.17 -6.17 -10.51
N CYS A 100 -14.12 -6.56 -9.65
CA CYS A 100 -15.40 -5.87 -9.53
C CYS A 100 -15.56 -5.07 -8.23
N GLY A 101 -14.55 -5.06 -7.36
CA GLY A 101 -14.61 -4.34 -6.09
C GLY A 101 -15.57 -4.93 -5.04
N LYS A 102 -16.28 -6.04 -5.33
CA LYS A 102 -17.19 -6.70 -4.38
C LYS A 102 -16.47 -6.90 -3.04
N SER A 103 -17.03 -6.35 -1.98
CA SER A 103 -16.42 -6.35 -0.65
C SER A 103 -16.36 -7.74 -0.02
N ARG A 104 -15.63 -7.86 1.10
CA ARG A 104 -15.52 -9.07 1.94
C ARG A 104 -15.01 -10.34 1.23
N ILE A 105 -14.50 -10.24 0.00
CA ILE A 105 -13.81 -11.35 -0.66
C ILE A 105 -12.42 -11.50 -0.04
N ARG A 106 -12.10 -12.72 0.42
CA ARG A 106 -10.78 -13.10 0.95
C ARG A 106 -10.14 -14.24 0.16
N LYS A 107 -10.90 -14.90 -0.74
CA LYS A 107 -10.42 -16.05 -1.48
C LYS A 107 -9.38 -15.62 -2.51
N ILE A 108 -8.16 -16.12 -2.34
CA ILE A 108 -7.05 -15.97 -3.28
C ILE A 108 -6.99 -17.22 -4.13
N TYR A 109 -6.88 -17.03 -5.44
CA TYR A 109 -6.60 -18.09 -6.41
C TYR A 109 -5.11 -18.02 -6.75
N TRP A 110 -4.30 -18.74 -5.98
CA TRP A 110 -2.85 -18.72 -6.04
C TRP A 110 -2.25 -18.98 -7.43
N PRO A 111 -2.77 -19.91 -8.26
CA PRO A 111 -2.25 -20.09 -9.62
C PRO A 111 -2.35 -18.85 -10.50
N PHE A 112 -3.28 -17.94 -10.19
CA PHE A 112 -3.51 -16.69 -10.91
C PHE A 112 -3.07 -15.46 -10.13
N LEU A 113 -2.53 -15.65 -8.91
CA LEU A 113 -2.08 -14.58 -8.04
C LEU A 113 -3.12 -13.47 -7.81
N VAL A 114 -4.42 -13.85 -7.75
CA VAL A 114 -5.53 -12.90 -7.68
C VAL A 114 -6.55 -13.24 -6.60
N ARG A 115 -7.06 -12.21 -5.93
CA ARG A 115 -8.21 -12.27 -5.03
C ARG A 115 -9.48 -11.92 -5.79
N SER A 116 -10.34 -12.91 -6.00
CA SER A 116 -11.51 -12.79 -6.88
C SER A 116 -12.77 -13.39 -6.29
N CYS A 117 -13.93 -12.85 -6.65
CA CYS A 117 -15.19 -13.52 -6.40
C CYS A 117 -15.41 -14.65 -7.43
N LYS A 118 -16.26 -15.62 -7.11
CA LYS A 118 -16.53 -16.76 -8.00
C LYS A 118 -16.95 -16.32 -9.41
N LYS A 119 -17.92 -15.39 -9.50
CA LYS A 119 -18.40 -14.82 -10.78
C LYS A 119 -17.26 -14.27 -11.63
N CYS A 120 -16.43 -13.38 -11.07
CA CYS A 120 -15.35 -12.76 -11.84
C CYS A 120 -14.25 -13.73 -12.23
N LEU A 121 -14.02 -14.78 -11.45
CA LEU A 121 -13.10 -15.83 -11.84
C LEU A 121 -13.65 -16.61 -13.04
N GLU A 122 -14.90 -17.10 -12.95
CA GLU A 122 -15.52 -17.91 -14.00
C GLU A 122 -15.60 -17.16 -15.34
N GLU A 123 -15.84 -15.85 -15.32
CA GLU A 123 -15.81 -14.98 -16.50
C GLU A 123 -14.41 -14.86 -17.17
N ARG A 124 -13.34 -15.19 -16.44
CA ARG A 124 -11.94 -14.94 -16.84
C ARG A 124 -11.10 -16.22 -16.95
N THR A 125 -11.68 -17.38 -16.70
CA THR A 125 -11.01 -18.68 -16.80
C THR A 125 -11.75 -19.57 -17.77
N ILE A 126 -11.02 -20.20 -18.68
CA ILE A 126 -11.54 -21.28 -19.52
C ILE A 126 -11.67 -22.54 -18.65
N ARG A 127 -12.71 -23.33 -18.89
CA ARG A 127 -12.91 -24.64 -18.23
C ARG A 127 -12.02 -25.70 -18.83
#